data_AF-A0A7X6V0J4-F1
#
_entry.id   AF-A0A7X6V0J4-F1
#
_cell.length_a   1.000
_cell.length_b   1.000
_cell.length_c   1.000
_cell.angle_alpha   90.00
_cell.angle_beta   90.00
_cell.angle_gamma   90.00
#
_symmetry.space_group_name_H-M   'P 1'
#
loop_
_entity.id
_entity.type
_entity.pdbx_description
1 polymer ?
#
loop_
_entity_poly.entity_id
_entity_poly.type
_entity_poly.pdbx_seq_one_letter_code
_entity_poly.pdbx_strand_id
1 'polypeptide(L)' 'MSRSMVAGLLILAAFVVVLIMTSGSVTIQLFAWKMTWKTSYVLLGAAGIGVVAGALLRR' A
#
# COMPACT_ATOMS: atom_id res chain seq x y z
N MET A 1 -22.57 -15.31 -3.55
CA MET A 1 -21.59 -14.33 -3.04
C MET A 1 -22.29 -12.98 -2.92
N SER A 2 -22.22 -12.29 -1.78
CA SER A 2 -22.87 -10.99 -1.64
C SER A 2 -22.18 -9.95 -2.54
N ARG A 3 -22.94 -9.00 -3.08
CA ARG A 3 -22.41 -7.94 -3.97
C ARG A 3 -21.26 -7.15 -3.31
N SER A 4 -21.33 -6.98 -1.99
CA SER A 4 -20.29 -6.36 -1.17
C SER A 4 -18.98 -7.15 -1.13
N MET A 5 -19.04 -8.49 -1.17
CA MET A 5 -17.85 -9.35 -1.17
C MET A 5 -17.11 -9.27 -2.51
N VAL A 6 -17.84 -9.19 -3.62
CA VAL A 6 -17.27 -9.05 -4.97
C VAL A 6 -16.57 -7.69 -5.13
N ALA A 7 -17.19 -6.61 -4.61
CA ALA A 7 -16.58 -5.28 -4.62
C ALA A 7 -15.27 -5.23 -3.82
N GLY A 8 -15.23 -5.87 -2.64
CA GLY A 8 -14.01 -5.98 -1.84
C GLY A 8 -12.90 -6.75 -2.57
N LEU A 9 -13.26 -7.85 -3.24
CA LEU A 9 -12.30 -8.65 -4.01
C LEU A 9 -11.72 -7.87 -5.20
N LEU A 10 -12.55 -7.10 -5.90
CA LEU A 10 -12.12 -6.26 -7.02
C LEU A 10 -11.15 -5.15 -6.58
N ILE A 11 -11.44 -4.51 -5.46
CA ILE A 11 -10.56 -3.47 -4.88
C ILE A 11 -9.20 -4.08 -4.49
N LEU A 12 -9.21 -5.26 -3.87
CA LEU A 12 -7.99 -5.98 -3.51
C LEU A 12 -7.18 -6.35 -4.75
N ALA A 13 -7.83 -6.88 -5.79
CA ALA A 13 -7.18 -7.24 -7.04
C ALA A 13 -6.56 -6.01 -7.75
N ALA A 14 -7.29 -4.91 -7.85
CA ALA A 14 -6.79 -3.66 -8.43
C ALA A 14 -5.55 -3.15 -7.67
N PHE A 15 -5.57 -3.22 -6.35
CA PHE A 15 -4.44 -2.81 -5.51
C PHE A 15 -3.18 -3.67 -5.74
N VAL A 16 -3.34 -4.99 -5.83
CA VAL A 16 -2.23 -5.91 -6.14
C VAL A 16 -1.64 -5.65 -7.53
N VAL A 17 -2.49 -5.39 -8.54
CA VAL A 17 -2.03 -5.05 -9.89
C VAL A 17 -1.20 -3.76 -9.88
N VAL A 18 -1.66 -2.73 -9.17
CA VAL A 18 -0.90 -1.48 -9.00
C VAL A 18 0.46 -1.73 -8.34
N LEU A 19 0.52 -2.56 -7.29
CA LEU A 19 1.78 -2.93 -6.63
C LEU A 19 2.77 -3.64 -7.57
N ILE A 20 2.27 -4.54 -8.42
CA ILE A 20 3.09 -5.29 -9.38
C ILE A 20 3.56 -4.37 -10.52
N MET A 21 2.67 -3.54 -11.08
CA MET A 21 3.02 -2.61 -12.15
C MET A 21 3.97 -1.50 -11.67
N THR A 22 3.97 -1.19 -10.38
CA THR A 22 4.88 -0.20 -9.80
C THR A 22 6.29 -0.79 -9.71
N SER A 23 6.99 -0.77 -10.84
CA SER A 23 8.39 -1.11 -10.97
C SER A 23 9.21 0.16 -10.84
N GLY A 24 9.90 0.32 -9.71
CA GLY A 24 10.70 1.49 -9.44
C GLY A 24 11.48 1.39 -8.14
N SER A 25 12.39 2.33 -7.96
CA SER A 25 13.20 2.50 -6.75
C SER A 25 12.81 3.82 -6.13
N VAL A 26 12.28 3.82 -4.90
CA VAL A 26 12.05 5.05 -4.14
C VAL A 26 13.25 5.27 -3.24
N THR A 27 13.90 6.42 -3.38
CA THR A 27 14.90 6.87 -2.41
C THR A 27 14.20 7.70 -1.35
N ILE A 28 14.12 7.15 -0.14
CA ILE A 28 13.61 7.85 1.03
C ILE A 28 14.79 8.58 1.67
N GLN A 29 14.65 9.90 1.85
CA GLN A 29 15.60 10.71 2.60
C GLN A 29 15.08 10.92 4.01
N LEU A 30 15.71 10.25 4.98
CA LEU A 30 15.48 10.46 6.40
C LEU A 30 16.61 11.33 6.95
N PHE A 31 16.35 12.63 7.04
CA PHE A 31 17.27 13.67 7.55
C PHE A 31 18.64 13.75 6.85
N ALA A 32 19.55 12.82 7.14
CA ALA A 32 20.88 12.72 6.51
C ALA A 32 21.12 11.37 5.81
N TRP A 33 20.17 10.44 5.88
CA TRP A 33 20.29 9.08 5.36
C TRP A 33 19.44 8.90 4.11
N LYS A 34 20.12 8.56 3.00
CA LYS A 34 19.49 8.18 1.73
C LYS A 34 19.38 6.67 1.70
N MET A 35 18.16 6.13 1.79
CA MET A 35 17.92 4.70 1.69
C MET A 35 17.04 4.43 0.48
N THR A 36 17.55 3.65 -0.47
CA THR A 36 16.83 3.29 -1.70
C THR A 36 16.14 1.95 -1.51
N TRP A 37 14.82 1.95 -1.51
CA TRP A 37 13.97 0.76 -1.36
C TRP A 37 13.19 0.53 -2.65
N LYS A 38 12.80 -0.73 -2.91
CA LYS A 38 11.84 -0.99 -3.99
C LYS A 38 10.51 -0.34 -3.65
N THR A 39 9.92 0.37 -4.61
CA THR A 39 8.64 1.08 -4.44
C THR A 39 7.54 0.17 -3.91
N SER A 40 7.55 -1.10 -4.30
CA SER A 40 6.59 -2.12 -3.86
C SER A 40 6.54 -2.26 -2.33
N TYR A 41 7.69 -2.29 -1.65
CA TYR A 41 7.75 -2.42 -0.19
C TYR A 41 7.26 -1.15 0.51
N VAL A 42 7.60 0.01 -0.04
CA VAL A 42 7.18 1.31 0.51
C VAL A 42 5.66 1.49 0.39
N LEU A 43 5.09 1.13 -0.77
CA LEU A 43 3.64 1.14 -0.99
C LEU A 43 2.90 0.14 -0.11
N LEU A 44 3.46 -1.06 0.08
CA LEU A 44 2.89 -2.06 0.98
C LEU A 44 2.87 -1.53 2.43
N GLY A 45 3.97 -0.91 2.88
CA GLY A 45 4.07 -0.29 4.19
C GLY A 45 3.10 0.87 4.37
N ALA A 46 3.00 1.78 3.39
CA ALA A 46 2.07 2.90 3.42
C ALA A 46 0.61 2.44 3.49
N ALA A 47 0.25 1.39 2.73
CA ALA A 47 -1.08 0.80 2.80
C ALA A 47 -1.35 0.15 4.15
N GLY A 48 -0.38 -0.59 4.70
CA GLY A 48 -0.49 -1.16 6.05
C GLY A 48 -0.71 -0.09 7.12
N ILE A 49 0.06 1.00 7.08
CA ILE A 49 -0.11 2.14 8.00
C ILE A 49 -1.48 2.80 7.80
N GLY A 50 -1.92 3.00 6.55
CA GLY A 50 -3.22 3.59 6.25
C GLY A 50 -4.40 2.78 6.81
N VAL A 51 -4.34 1.45 6.72
CA VAL A 51 -5.36 0.56 7.30
C VAL A 51 -5.35 0.64 8.82
N VAL A 52 -4.18 0.60 9.45
CA VAL A 52 -4.06 0.68 10.92
C VAL A 52 -4.52 2.05 11.43
N ALA A 53 -4.11 3.15 10.78
CA ALA A 53 -4.53 4.51 11.12
C ALA A 53 -6.04 4.70 10.93
N GLY A 54 -6.59 4.22 9.81
CA GLY A 54 -8.04 4.24 9.56
C GLY A 54 -8.83 3.41 10.56
N ALA A 55 -8.31 2.27 11.01
CA ALA A 55 -8.91 1.45 12.05
C ALA A 55 -8.86 2.13 13.43
N LEU A 56 -7.76 2.82 13.75
CA LEU A 56 -7.61 3.59 15.00
C LEU A 56 -8.54 4.80 15.05
N LEU A 57 -8.72 5.53 13.93
CA LEU A 57 -9.62 6.69 13.82
C LEU A 57 -11.11 6.32 13.84
N ARG A 58 -11.44 5.04 13.66
CA ARG A 58 -12.83 4.54 13.70
C ARG A 58 -13.29 4.19 15.12
N ARG A 59 -12.42 4.34 16.12
CA ARG A 59 -12.75 4.36 17.55
C ARG A 59 -13.03 5.78 18.01
#